data_AF-A0A6J0N4J8-F1
#
_entry.id   AF-A0A6J0N4J8-F1
#
_cell.length_a   1.000
_cell.length_b   1.000
_cell.length_c   1.000
_cell.angle_alpha   90.00
_cell.angle_beta   90.00
_cell.angle_gamma   90.00
#
_symmetry.space_group_name_H-M   'P 1'
#
loop_
_entity.id
_entity.type
_entity.pdbx_description
1 polymer ?
#
loop_
_entity_poly.entity_id
_entity_poly.type
_entity_poly.pdbx_seq_one_letter_code
_entity_poly.pdbx_strand_id
1 'polypeptide(L)'
;MPHHDALIITIELAGVAISKVLVDSRCVANLLSHETLEKIDRPDVVIDKYAPPLFSFGGSSVPLLGNIAIIVKTYDLEQETEFSVMNNLSPFDAILGRPWLHRMKAVPSIYHQCVKFISPTGEKTIYGNQRQSRSYYMTGYRKMFSQETNQPAVRDP
;
A
#
# COMPACT_ATOMS: atom_id res chain seq x y z
N MET A 1 -17.04 18.69 -0.67
CA MET A 1 -16.69 18.88 -2.10
C MET A 1 -16.26 17.53 -2.66
N PRO A 2 -16.56 17.19 -3.92
CA PRO A 2 -15.96 16.03 -4.56
C PRO A 2 -14.44 16.26 -4.64
N HIS A 3 -13.66 15.30 -4.20
CA HIS A 3 -12.21 15.41 -4.16
C HIS A 3 -11.58 14.27 -4.96
N HIS A 4 -10.53 14.59 -5.72
CA HIS A 4 -9.74 13.61 -6.49
C HIS A 4 -8.60 13.01 -5.64
N ASP A 5 -8.75 13.02 -4.31
CA ASP A 5 -7.73 12.54 -3.38
C ASP A 5 -7.58 11.01 -3.51
N ALA A 6 -6.36 10.49 -3.33
CA ALA A 6 -6.13 9.05 -3.30
C ALA A 6 -6.88 8.42 -2.12
N LEU A 7 -7.47 7.24 -2.33
CA LEU A 7 -8.16 6.50 -1.28
C LEU A 7 -7.14 5.84 -0.36
N ILE A 8 -6.86 6.48 0.77
CA ILE A 8 -5.93 6.00 1.79
C ILE A 8 -6.70 5.66 3.05
N ILE A 9 -6.50 4.44 3.53
CA ILE A 9 -7.17 3.89 4.71
C ILE A 9 -6.16 3.48 5.77
N THR A 10 -6.67 3.21 6.97
CA THR A 10 -5.93 2.55 8.04
C THR A 10 -6.41 1.12 8.18
N ILE A 11 -5.49 0.17 8.28
CA ILE A 11 -5.75 -1.25 8.58
C ILE A 11 -4.81 -1.70 9.69
N GLU A 12 -5.09 -2.85 10.28
CA GLU A 12 -4.16 -3.48 11.22
C GLU A 12 -3.46 -4.66 10.54
N LEU A 13 -2.14 -4.68 10.58
CA LEU A 13 -1.30 -5.78 10.10
C LEU A 13 -0.61 -6.42 11.32
N ALA A 14 -0.94 -7.68 11.59
CA ALA A 14 -0.40 -8.45 12.72
C ALA A 14 -0.40 -7.70 14.08
N GLY A 15 -1.45 -6.92 14.37
CA GLY A 15 -1.58 -6.15 15.62
C GLY A 15 -1.07 -4.71 15.55
N VAL A 16 -0.46 -4.29 14.44
CA VAL A 16 0.08 -2.93 14.25
C VAL A 16 -0.81 -2.13 13.29
N ALA A 17 -1.26 -0.95 13.73
CA ALA A 17 -2.05 -0.05 12.90
C ALA A 17 -1.18 0.64 11.84
N ILE A 18 -1.49 0.38 10.57
CA ILE A 18 -0.81 0.97 9.40
C ILE A 18 -1.76 1.97 8.75
N SER A 19 -1.35 3.24 8.66
CA SER A 19 -2.26 4.36 8.31
C SER A 19 -2.08 4.90 6.89
N LYS A 20 -0.99 4.54 6.19
CA LYS A 20 -0.72 4.99 4.82
C LYS A 20 -0.97 3.89 3.80
N VAL A 21 -2.13 3.26 3.88
CA VAL A 21 -2.50 2.15 2.99
C VAL A 21 -3.30 2.67 1.81
N LEU A 22 -2.69 2.64 0.62
CA LEU A 22 -3.38 2.98 -0.61
C LEU A 22 -4.27 1.81 -1.06
N VAL A 23 -5.49 2.11 -1.47
CA VAL A 23 -6.38 1.14 -2.11
C VAL A 23 -6.31 1.34 -3.62
N ASP A 24 -5.77 0.35 -4.34
CA ASP A 24 -5.55 0.45 -5.78
C ASP A 24 -6.06 -0.78 -6.54
N SER A 25 -7.21 -0.64 -7.20
CA SER A 25 -7.78 -1.69 -8.04
C SER A 25 -6.98 -2.00 -9.31
N ARG A 26 -6.01 -1.14 -9.67
CA ARG A 26 -5.11 -1.37 -10.81
C ARG A 26 -3.87 -2.16 -10.41
N CYS A 27 -3.54 -2.23 -9.13
CA CYS A 27 -2.38 -2.99 -8.65
C CYS A 27 -2.65 -4.49 -8.68
N VAL A 28 -1.74 -5.26 -9.27
CA VAL A 28 -1.90 -6.71 -9.48
C VAL A 28 -1.60 -7.54 -8.23
N ALA A 29 -0.87 -6.95 -7.28
CA ALA A 29 -0.42 -7.56 -6.04
C ALA A 29 -0.79 -6.64 -4.86
N ASN A 30 -0.78 -7.17 -3.64
CA ASN A 30 -0.68 -6.31 -2.46
C ASN A 30 0.79 -6.02 -2.22
N LEU A 31 1.12 -4.78 -1.88
CA LEU A 31 2.51 -4.36 -1.69
C LEU A 31 2.72 -3.90 -0.26
N LEU A 32 3.86 -4.24 0.32
CA LEU A 32 4.26 -3.77 1.65
C LEU A 32 5.64 -3.13 1.55
N SER A 33 5.82 -1.99 2.21
CA SER A 33 7.14 -1.37 2.30
C SER A 33 8.02 -2.17 3.25
N HIS A 34 9.31 -2.31 2.93
CA HIS A 34 10.28 -2.93 3.82
C HIS A 34 10.36 -2.21 5.18
N GLU A 35 10.29 -0.87 5.18
CA GLU A 35 10.27 -0.06 6.40
C GLU A 35 9.05 -0.38 7.29
N THR A 36 7.90 -0.67 6.67
CA THR A 36 6.69 -1.10 7.40
C THR A 36 6.87 -2.49 7.98
N LEU A 37 7.48 -3.41 7.22
CA LEU A 37 7.73 -4.77 7.67
C LEU A 37 8.67 -4.79 8.88
N GLU A 38 9.74 -3.99 8.87
CA GLU A 38 10.64 -3.85 10.01
C GLU A 38 9.92 -3.34 11.27
N LYS A 39 8.90 -2.48 11.13
CA LYS A 39 8.10 -1.97 12.26
C LYS A 39 7.13 -2.98 12.84
N ILE A 40 6.72 -3.99 12.06
CA ILE A 40 5.84 -5.06 12.54
C ILE A 40 6.60 -6.01 13.48
N ASP A 41 7.95 -5.99 13.45
CA ASP A 41 8.91 -6.66 14.35
C ASP A 41 8.40 -8.01 14.90
N ARG A 42 8.17 -8.94 13.97
CA ARG A 42 7.64 -10.26 14.28
C ARG A 42 8.60 -11.36 13.81
N PRO A 43 9.14 -12.18 14.73
CA PRO A 43 10.13 -13.21 14.40
C PRO A 43 9.54 -14.37 13.56
N ASP A 44 8.22 -14.51 13.54
CA ASP A 44 7.47 -15.50 12.77
C ASP A 44 7.26 -15.11 11.30
N VAL A 45 7.48 -13.84 10.93
CA VAL A 45 7.31 -13.37 9.55
C VAL A 45 8.62 -13.50 8.79
N VAL A 46 8.74 -14.57 8.00
CA VAL A 46 9.91 -14.82 7.14
C VAL A 46 9.59 -14.41 5.70
N ILE A 47 10.47 -13.60 5.11
CA ILE A 47 10.37 -13.26 3.68
C ILE A 47 10.74 -14.47 2.84
N ASP A 48 9.79 -14.95 2.03
CA ASP A 48 10.09 -15.85 0.93
C ASP A 48 10.76 -15.05 -0.18
N LYS A 49 12.07 -15.29 -0.38
CA LYS A 49 12.89 -14.60 -1.37
C LYS A 49 12.51 -14.95 -2.81
N TYR A 50 11.68 -15.97 -3.03
CA TYR A 50 11.15 -16.27 -4.34
C TYR A 50 9.96 -15.35 -4.67
N ALA A 51 10.26 -14.21 -5.29
CA ALA A 51 9.23 -13.33 -5.86
C ALA A 51 9.61 -12.94 -7.30
N PRO A 52 8.82 -13.34 -8.32
CA PRO A 52 9.03 -12.84 -9.66
C PRO A 52 8.80 -11.32 -9.67
N PRO A 53 9.56 -10.55 -10.47
CA PRO A 53 9.41 -9.10 -10.52
C PRO A 53 8.00 -8.72 -10.98
N LEU A 54 7.48 -7.62 -10.44
CA LEU A 54 6.25 -7.02 -10.96
C LEU A 54 6.59 -6.14 -12.14
N PHE A 55 5.70 -6.12 -13.13
CA PHE A 55 5.85 -5.25 -14.28
C PHE A 55 4.88 -4.09 -14.16
N SER A 56 5.41 -2.87 -14.26
CA SER A 56 4.58 -1.68 -14.40
C SER A 56 3.89 -1.71 -15.77
N PHE A 57 2.85 -0.90 -15.92
CA PHE A 57 2.18 -0.76 -17.21
C PHE A 57 3.13 -0.31 -18.33
N GLY A 58 4.19 0.45 -18.00
CA GLY A 58 5.22 0.87 -18.94
C GLY A 58 6.25 -0.21 -19.29
N GLY A 59 6.07 -1.45 -18.82
CA GLY A 59 6.99 -2.57 -19.05
C GLY A 59 8.25 -2.53 -18.19
N SER A 60 8.40 -1.54 -17.30
CA SER A 60 9.52 -1.52 -16.36
C SER A 60 9.34 -2.58 -15.28
N SER A 61 10.42 -3.31 -15.01
CA SER A 61 10.49 -4.27 -13.90
C SER A 61 10.62 -3.53 -12.58
N VAL A 62 9.84 -3.96 -11.60
CA VAL A 62 9.83 -3.46 -10.23
C VAL A 62 10.48 -4.54 -9.35
N PRO A 63 11.68 -4.29 -8.79
CA PRO A 63 12.36 -5.27 -7.95
C PRO A 63 11.61 -5.46 -6.63
N LEU A 64 11.43 -6.73 -6.26
CA LEU A 64 10.85 -7.16 -5.00
C LEU A 64 11.93 -7.77 -4.10
N LEU A 65 11.77 -7.64 -2.78
CA LEU A 65 12.59 -8.36 -1.81
C LEU A 65 12.13 -9.80 -1.60
N GLY A 66 10.84 -10.06 -1.86
CA GLY A 66 10.21 -11.34 -1.64
C GLY A 66 8.71 -11.19 -1.36
N ASN A 67 8.08 -12.28 -0.98
CA ASN A 67 6.68 -12.32 -0.57
C ASN A 67 6.58 -12.69 0.92
N ILE A 68 5.52 -12.22 1.57
CA ILE A 68 5.15 -12.59 2.94
C ILE A 68 3.65 -12.84 3.01
N ALA A 69 3.23 -13.73 3.91
CA ALA A 69 1.85 -13.85 4.33
C ALA A 69 1.70 -13.19 5.72
N ILE A 70 0.75 -12.27 5.85
CA ILE A 70 0.47 -11.58 7.11
C ILE A 70 -1.03 -11.45 7.34
N ILE A 71 -1.44 -11.56 8.60
CA ILE A 71 -2.84 -11.35 8.98
C ILE A 71 -3.18 -9.86 8.85
N VAL A 72 -4.13 -9.57 7.97
CA VAL A 72 -4.80 -8.27 7.86
C VAL A 72 -6.08 -8.34 8.69
N LYS A 73 -6.19 -7.46 9.67
CA LYS A 73 -7.42 -7.29 10.45
C LYS A 73 -8.19 -6.07 9.97
N THR A 74 -9.44 -6.29 9.61
CA THR A 74 -10.41 -5.25 9.24
C THR A 74 -11.74 -5.52 9.89
N TYR A 75 -12.14 -4.66 10.83
CA TYR A 75 -13.34 -4.87 11.64
C TYR A 75 -13.31 -6.24 12.36
N ASP A 76 -14.27 -7.11 12.05
CA ASP A 76 -14.50 -8.44 12.57
C ASP A 76 -13.90 -9.55 11.68
N LEU A 77 -13.08 -9.18 10.69
CA LEU A 77 -12.37 -10.12 9.83
C LEU A 77 -10.87 -10.08 10.09
N GLU A 78 -10.30 -11.27 10.22
CA GLU A 78 -8.85 -11.51 10.19
C GLU A 78 -8.57 -12.42 8.99
N GLN A 79 -7.71 -11.94 8.09
CA GLN A 79 -7.43 -12.64 6.85
C GLN A 79 -5.94 -12.65 6.57
N GLU A 80 -5.38 -13.86 6.48
CA GLU A 80 -4.05 -14.04 5.93
C GLU A 80 -4.02 -13.52 4.49
N THR A 81 -3.12 -12.58 4.24
CA THR A 81 -2.99 -11.88 2.97
C THR A 81 -1.54 -11.89 2.55
N GLU A 82 -1.31 -12.28 1.30
CA GLU A 82 0.03 -12.24 0.71
C GLU A 82 0.37 -10.81 0.26
N PHE A 83 1.57 -10.36 0.62
CA PHE A 83 2.16 -9.10 0.18
C PHE A 83 3.50 -9.35 -0.47
N SER A 84 3.75 -8.66 -1.59
CA SER A 84 5.09 -8.51 -2.14
C SER A 84 5.79 -7.34 -1.47
N VAL A 85 7.01 -7.57 -0.98
CA VAL A 85 7.77 -6.59 -0.20
C VAL A 85 8.67 -5.77 -1.13
N MET A 86 8.64 -4.44 -0.96
CA MET A 86 9.41 -3.49 -1.76
C MET A 86 10.19 -2.50 -0.89
N ASN A 87 11.40 -2.11 -1.34
CA ASN A 87 12.17 -1.05 -0.68
C ASN A 87 11.54 0.34 -0.85
N ASN A 88 10.99 0.65 -2.03
CA ASN A 88 10.58 2.01 -2.40
C ASN A 88 9.07 2.09 -2.67
N LEU A 89 8.25 2.00 -1.62
CA LEU A 89 6.78 2.17 -1.71
C LEU A 89 6.29 3.58 -1.33
N SER A 90 7.22 4.48 -0.98
CA SER A 90 6.93 5.85 -0.57
C SER A 90 5.97 6.56 -1.53
N PRO A 91 4.97 7.32 -1.03
CA PRO A 91 4.76 7.69 0.37
C PRO A 91 3.93 6.68 1.18
N PHE A 92 3.63 5.50 0.62
CA PHE A 92 2.73 4.53 1.22
C PHE A 92 3.47 3.47 2.04
N ASP A 93 2.83 3.06 3.12
CA ASP A 93 3.32 1.97 3.96
C ASP A 93 2.91 0.62 3.37
N ALA A 94 1.77 0.56 2.68
CA ALA A 94 1.25 -0.60 1.97
C ALA A 94 0.31 -0.20 0.82
N ILE A 95 0.07 -1.13 -0.10
CA ILE A 95 -0.96 -1.05 -1.14
C ILE A 95 -1.83 -2.30 -1.05
N LEU A 96 -3.15 -2.13 -0.93
CA LEU A 96 -4.11 -3.20 -1.12
C LEU A 96 -4.54 -3.21 -2.59
N GLY A 97 -4.08 -4.24 -3.29
CA GLY A 97 -4.33 -4.43 -4.71
C GLY A 97 -5.56 -5.29 -4.98
N ARG A 98 -5.66 -5.75 -6.23
CA ARG A 98 -6.72 -6.68 -6.66
C ARG A 98 -6.85 -7.94 -5.79
N PRO A 99 -5.77 -8.60 -5.32
CA PRO A 99 -5.92 -9.84 -4.56
C PRO A 99 -6.72 -9.64 -3.27
N TRP A 100 -6.40 -8.63 -2.46
CA TRP A 100 -7.15 -8.33 -1.24
C TRP A 100 -8.57 -7.84 -1.56
N LEU A 101 -8.72 -6.94 -2.54
CA LEU A 101 -10.03 -6.41 -2.94
C LEU A 101 -10.98 -7.52 -3.38
N HIS A 102 -10.50 -8.46 -4.20
CA HIS A 102 -11.28 -9.59 -4.67
C HIS A 102 -11.65 -10.53 -3.52
N ARG A 103 -10.68 -10.85 -2.67
CA ARG A 103 -10.88 -11.77 -1.54
C ARG A 103 -11.89 -11.23 -0.53
N MET A 104 -11.89 -9.92 -0.28
CA MET A 104 -12.83 -9.24 0.62
C MET A 104 -14.18 -8.89 -0.05
N LYS A 105 -14.34 -9.15 -1.35
CA LYS A 105 -15.48 -8.64 -2.15
C LYS A 105 -15.65 -7.13 -1.96
N ALA A 106 -14.52 -6.42 -1.90
CA ALA A 106 -14.46 -5.03 -1.54
C ALA A 106 -14.72 -4.12 -2.75
N VAL A 107 -15.51 -3.07 -2.53
CA VAL A 107 -15.83 -2.03 -3.49
C VAL A 107 -15.22 -0.71 -3.01
N PRO A 108 -14.08 -0.28 -3.61
CA PRO A 108 -13.51 1.03 -3.32
C PRO A 108 -14.30 2.13 -4.04
N SER A 109 -14.56 3.22 -3.34
CA SER A 109 -15.16 4.43 -3.89
C SER A 109 -14.26 5.63 -3.59
N ILE A 110 -13.55 6.12 -4.62
CA ILE A 110 -12.76 7.34 -4.53
C ILE A 110 -13.66 8.55 -4.29
N TYR A 111 -14.85 8.58 -4.91
CA TYR A 111 -15.79 9.69 -4.73
C TYR A 111 -16.26 9.83 -3.28
N HIS A 112 -16.64 8.71 -2.65
CA HIS A 112 -17.08 8.70 -1.25
C HIS A 112 -15.93 8.55 -0.25
N GLN A 113 -14.70 8.39 -0.74
CA GLN A 113 -13.50 8.13 0.05
C GLN A 113 -13.70 6.97 1.05
N CYS A 114 -14.19 5.83 0.56
CA CYS A 114 -14.40 4.66 1.40
C CYS A 114 -14.22 3.34 0.65
N VAL A 115 -14.04 2.26 1.40
CA VAL A 115 -14.08 0.88 0.90
C VAL A 115 -15.22 0.17 1.60
N LYS A 116 -16.18 -0.33 0.83
CA LYS A 116 -17.25 -1.20 1.34
C LYS A 116 -16.90 -2.66 1.13
N PHE A 117 -17.25 -3.53 2.06
CA PHE A 117 -17.05 -4.98 1.91
C PHE A 117 -18.06 -5.76 2.77
N ILE A 118 -18.15 -7.06 2.55
CA ILE A 118 -19.05 -7.95 3.31
C ILE A 118 -18.26 -8.70 4.37
N SER A 119 -18.73 -8.67 5.60
CA SER A 119 -18.22 -9.41 6.76
C SER A 119 -19.27 -10.41 7.28
N PRO A 120 -18.90 -11.34 8.18
CA PRO A 120 -19.86 -12.22 8.85
C PRO A 120 -20.97 -11.46 9.58
N THR A 121 -20.68 -10.26 10.10
CA THR A 121 -21.67 -9.42 10.78
C THR A 121 -22.35 -8.39 9.85
N GLY A 122 -22.23 -8.55 8.53
CA GLY A 122 -22.91 -7.73 7.52
C GLY A 122 -22.00 -6.78 6.74
N GLU A 123 -22.58 -5.79 6.06
CA GLU A 123 -21.81 -4.79 5.31
C GLU A 123 -20.96 -3.92 6.25
N LYS A 124 -19.70 -3.72 5.91
CA LYS A 124 -18.76 -2.84 6.60
C LYS A 124 -18.21 -1.79 5.63
N THR A 125 -17.86 -0.63 6.17
CA THR A 125 -17.30 0.49 5.40
C THR A 125 -16.06 1.04 6.09
N ILE A 126 -14.89 0.94 5.47
CA ILE A 126 -13.68 1.64 5.93
C ILE A 126 -13.67 3.03 5.29
N TYR A 127 -13.61 4.08 6.09
CA TYR A 127 -13.48 5.45 5.60
C TYR A 127 -12.00 5.81 5.41
N GLY A 128 -11.71 6.47 4.29
CA GLY A 128 -10.40 7.03 4.03
C GLY A 128 -10.17 8.33 4.78
N ASN A 129 -8.90 8.67 4.98
CA ASN A 129 -8.50 9.93 5.64
C ASN A 129 -8.02 10.94 4.60
N GLN A 130 -8.93 11.82 4.15
CA GLN A 130 -8.63 12.82 3.12
C GLN A 130 -7.51 13.78 3.52
N ARG A 131 -7.46 14.22 4.79
CA ARG A 131 -6.42 15.14 5.27
C ARG A 131 -5.04 14.50 5.19
N GLN A 132 -4.94 13.24 5.63
CA GLN A 132 -3.71 12.47 5.52
C GLN A 132 -3.35 12.21 4.05
N SER A 133 -4.33 11.86 3.21
CA SER A 133 -4.11 11.65 1.76
C SER A 133 -3.43 12.84 1.09
N ARG A 134 -3.90 14.06 1.36
CA ARG A 134 -3.27 15.28 0.84
C ARG A 134 -1.87 15.50 1.40
N SER A 135 -1.67 15.27 2.69
CA SER A 135 -0.36 15.43 3.33
C SER A 135 0.67 14.46 2.75
N TYR A 136 0.29 13.20 2.52
CA TYR A 136 1.17 12.19 1.94
C TYR A 136 1.47 12.46 0.48
N TYR A 137 0.48 12.88 -0.33
CA TYR A 137 0.72 13.29 -1.70
C TYR A 137 1.72 14.44 -1.77
N MET A 138 1.53 15.49 -0.95
CA MET A 138 2.43 16.64 -0.90
C MET A 138 3.85 16.25 -0.45
N THR A 139 3.96 15.34 0.51
CA THR A 139 5.25 14.85 1.02
C THR A 139 5.96 13.98 -0.02
N GLY A 140 5.23 13.09 -0.70
CA GLY A 140 5.75 12.26 -1.79
C GLY A 140 6.23 13.09 -2.97
N TYR A 141 5.44 14.09 -3.39
CA TYR A 141 5.81 15.06 -4.41
C TYR A 141 7.14 15.75 -4.03
N ARG A 142 7.24 16.31 -2.82
CA ARG A 142 8.49 16.95 -2.35
C ARG A 142 9.70 16.02 -2.37
N LYS A 143 9.55 14.74 -1.98
CA LYS A 143 10.65 13.77 -2.03
C LYS A 143 11.10 13.47 -3.46
N MET A 144 10.17 13.33 -4.41
CA MET A 144 10.51 13.14 -5.83
C MET A 144 11.35 14.31 -6.38
N PHE A 145 10.97 15.56 -6.09
CA PHE A 145 11.72 16.75 -6.55
C PHE A 145 12.98 17.09 -5.73
N SER A 146 13.12 16.52 -4.53
CA SER A 146 14.37 16.63 -3.75
C SER A 146 15.45 15.64 -4.21
N GLN A 147 15.08 14.60 -4.96
CA GLN A 147 16.03 13.65 -5.54
C GLN A 147 16.60 14.11 -6.89
N GLU A 148 15.86 14.92 -7.66
CA GLU A 148 16.34 15.50 -8.93
C GLU A 148 17.40 16.61 -8.75
N THR A 149 17.44 17.27 -7.59
CA THR A 149 18.38 18.39 -7.33
C THR A 149 19.78 17.96 -6.89
N ASN A 150 20.07 16.65 -6.79
CA ASN A 150 21.35 16.11 -6.34
C ASN A 150 22.21 15.43 -7.44
N GLN A 151 21.94 15.69 -8.73
CA GLN A 151 22.92 15.36 -9.78
C GLN A 151 23.97 16.48 -9.89
N PRO A 152 25.28 16.20 -9.75
CA PRO A 152 26.28 17.23 -9.98
C PRO A 152 26.23 17.63 -11.46
N ALA A 153 26.14 18.94 -11.71
CA ALA A 153 26.27 19.50 -13.04
C ALA A 153 27.56 18.96 -13.67
N VAL A 154 27.42 18.22 -14.77
CA VAL A 154 28.54 17.87 -15.64
C VAL A 154 29.19 19.19 -16.04
N ARG A 155 30.43 19.41 -15.58
CA ARG A 155 31.27 20.46 -16.12
C ARG A 155 31.79 19.95 -17.45
N ASP A 156 31.18 20.41 -18.53
CA ASP A 156 31.77 20.25 -19.85
C ASP A 156 33.00 21.18 -20.00
N PRO A 157 34.04 20.74 -20.72
CA PRO A 157 35.34 21.42 -20.82
C PRO A 157 35.33 22.73 -21.61
#